data_AF-A0A9E0AW17-F1
#
_entry.id   AF-A0A9E0AW17-F1
#
_cell.length_a   1.000
_cell.length_b   1.000
_cell.length_c   1.000
_cell.angle_alpha   90.00
_cell.angle_beta   90.00
_cell.angle_gamma   90.00
#
_symmetry.space_group_name_H-M   'P 1'
#
loop_
_entity.id
_entity.type
_entity.pdbx_description
1 polymer ?
#
loop_
_entity_poly.entity_id
_entity_poly.type
_entity_poly.pdbx_seq_one_letter_code
_entity_poly.pdbx_strand_id
1 'polypeptide(L)'
;MSKNLTENYPIVDTVEALEERLAGVREAQRIFAAYTQEQVDKIFTAAALAANKARIPLAKLAVEETGMGIVEDKVIKNHYASEYIYNAYRDTKTCGVIEEDKAYGIKKVAEPIGVVAAVIPTTNPTSTAIFKTLISLKTRNGIIISPHPRAKKSTIAAAKVVLEAAVAAGAPEGIIGWIDVPSLELTDTLMKEADIILATGGPGMVKAAYSSGKPALGVGAGNTPAIIDESADVILAVNSIIHSKTFDNGMICASEQSVIVDKKVYKAVKEEFAYRGCYFLNKSETEKVRKTIIINGALNAKIVGQKAHTIAALAGVTVPEETKILIGEVTSVDLSEEFAHEKLSPVLAMYKAEDFEDALSKAEHLIADGGFGHTSSLYINVETQADKIAEFSERMKTCRCLINTPSSHGGIGDLYNFKMAPSLTLGCGSWGGNSVSENVGVKHLLNVKTVAERRENMLWFRAPEKVYFKKGCLPVALDELGTVMGKKKAFIVTDQFLYKNGYTKCVTDKLDSLGIMHTTFYNVAPDPTLACAKEGTAAMRLFEPDVIIAIGGGSAMVAAKIMWVMYEHPEADFLDMAMRFMDIRKRIY
;
A
#
# COMPACT_ATOMS: atom_id res chain seq x y z
N MET A 1 -12.58 38.77 24.75
CA MET A 1 -12.65 39.77 23.66
C MET A 1 -12.38 39.05 22.36
N SER A 2 -13.41 38.80 21.54
CA SER A 2 -13.21 38.19 20.22
C SER A 2 -12.55 39.23 19.31
N LYS A 3 -11.28 39.05 18.99
CA LYS A 3 -10.71 39.71 17.81
C LYS A 3 -11.56 39.25 16.62
N ASN A 4 -12.21 40.19 15.94
CA ASN A 4 -12.82 39.93 14.65
C ASN A 4 -11.73 39.37 13.73
N LEU A 5 -11.85 38.11 13.29
CA LEU A 5 -10.95 37.45 12.33
C LEU A 5 -11.05 38.02 10.90
N THR A 6 -11.53 39.26 10.75
CA THR A 6 -11.64 39.99 9.47
C THR A 6 -10.45 40.90 9.20
N GLU A 7 -9.28 40.65 9.82
CA GLU A 7 -8.02 41.34 9.50
C GLU A 7 -7.21 40.54 8.47
N ASN A 8 -6.70 41.24 7.45
CA ASN A 8 -6.00 40.68 6.28
C ASN A 8 -4.81 39.81 6.69
N TYR A 9 -4.81 38.53 6.33
CA TYR A 9 -3.62 37.70 6.36
C TYR A 9 -2.52 38.36 5.51
N PRO A 10 -1.25 38.40 5.97
CA PRO A 10 -0.16 38.92 5.16
C PRO A 10 -0.08 38.20 3.81
N ILE A 11 -0.02 38.97 2.73
CA ILE A 11 0.01 38.47 1.36
C ILE A 11 1.36 37.78 1.11
N VAL A 12 1.31 36.58 0.53
CA VAL A 12 2.50 35.84 0.08
C VAL A 12 2.59 35.90 -1.44
N ASP A 13 3.38 36.85 -1.94
CA ASP A 13 3.66 37.07 -3.36
C ASP A 13 5.17 37.19 -3.68
N THR A 14 6.03 37.24 -2.67
CA THR A 14 7.50 37.18 -2.79
C THR A 14 8.11 36.05 -1.96
N VAL A 15 9.38 35.74 -2.23
CA VAL A 15 10.12 34.70 -1.50
C VAL A 15 10.27 35.07 -0.03
N GLU A 16 10.55 36.33 0.27
CA GLU A 16 10.70 36.83 1.64
C GLU A 16 9.39 36.69 2.44
N ALA A 17 8.25 37.02 1.81
CA ALA A 17 6.93 36.84 2.42
C ALA A 17 6.60 35.35 2.66
N LEU A 18 7.05 34.45 1.77
CA LEU A 18 6.91 33.01 1.93
C LEU A 18 7.79 32.48 3.08
N GLU A 19 9.03 32.95 3.20
CA GLU A 19 9.93 32.60 4.30
C GLU A 19 9.38 33.04 5.65
N GLU A 20 8.83 34.25 5.74
CA GLU A 20 8.15 34.74 6.95
C GLU A 20 6.94 33.87 7.29
N ARG A 21 6.11 33.53 6.28
CA ARG A 21 4.97 32.62 6.47
C ARG A 21 5.43 31.26 6.95
N LEU A 22 6.51 30.72 6.41
CA LEU A 22 7.07 29.43 6.76
C LEU A 22 7.62 29.41 8.20
N ALA A 23 8.30 30.48 8.62
CA ALA A 23 8.71 30.65 10.02
C ALA A 23 7.51 30.69 10.97
N GLY A 24 6.45 31.42 10.62
CA GLY A 24 5.21 31.47 11.41
C GLY A 24 4.53 30.10 11.53
N VAL A 25 4.42 29.36 10.43
CA VAL A 25 3.82 28.01 10.43
C VAL A 25 4.67 27.02 11.22
N ARG A 26 6.01 27.11 11.14
CA ARG A 26 6.93 26.29 11.97
C ARG A 26 6.73 26.53 13.46
N GLU A 27 6.58 27.78 13.88
CA GLU A 27 6.31 28.09 15.29
C GLU A 27 4.93 27.60 15.74
N ALA A 28 3.90 27.82 14.92
CA ALA A 28 2.56 27.28 15.17
C ALA A 28 2.59 25.74 15.30
N GLN A 29 3.33 25.07 14.42
CA GLN A 29 3.50 23.62 14.45
C GLN A 29 4.22 23.14 15.71
N ARG A 30 5.27 23.85 16.14
CA ARG A 30 6.01 23.53 17.38
C ARG A 30 5.09 23.57 18.60
N ILE A 31 4.19 24.55 18.67
CA ILE A 31 3.16 24.64 19.71
C ILE A 31 2.16 23.47 19.57
N PHE A 32 1.71 23.20 18.34
CA PHE A 32 0.68 22.19 18.09
C PHE A 32 1.17 20.75 18.35
N ALA A 33 2.47 20.48 18.18
CA ALA A 33 3.08 19.19 18.47
C ALA A 33 2.86 18.72 19.92
N ALA A 34 2.75 19.65 20.86
CA ALA A 34 2.56 19.39 22.29
C ALA A 34 1.10 19.09 22.70
N TYR A 35 0.14 19.18 21.77
CA TYR A 35 -1.27 19.00 22.08
C TYR A 35 -1.62 17.54 22.37
N THR A 36 -2.60 17.32 23.24
CA THR A 36 -3.14 15.99 23.53
C THR A 36 -4.01 15.49 22.37
N GLN A 37 -4.25 14.17 22.32
CA GLN A 37 -5.16 13.56 21.34
C GLN A 37 -6.54 14.23 21.36
N GLU A 38 -7.10 14.48 22.55
CA GLU A 38 -8.41 15.12 22.70
C GLU A 38 -8.47 16.54 22.15
N GLN A 39 -7.41 17.34 22.35
CA GLN A 39 -7.32 18.68 21.78
C GLN A 39 -7.25 18.64 20.26
N VAL A 40 -6.42 17.74 19.70
CA VAL A 40 -6.30 17.52 18.26
C VAL A 40 -7.63 17.06 17.65
N ASP A 41 -8.34 16.15 18.32
CA ASP A 41 -9.61 15.59 17.83
C ASP A 41 -10.73 16.62 17.86
N LYS A 42 -10.75 17.50 18.88
CA LYS A 42 -11.65 18.65 18.94
C LYS A 42 -11.44 19.61 17.75
N ILE A 43 -10.18 19.93 17.46
CA ILE A 43 -9.80 20.79 16.32
C ILE A 43 -10.19 20.12 14.99
N PHE A 44 -9.86 18.84 14.83
CA PHE A 44 -10.17 18.06 13.63
C PHE A 44 -11.68 18.00 13.37
N THR A 45 -12.49 17.78 14.42
CA THR A 45 -13.95 17.78 14.34
C THR A 45 -14.50 19.13 13.89
N ALA A 46 -14.06 20.23 14.52
CA ALA A 46 -14.53 21.57 14.19
C ALA A 46 -14.18 21.97 12.74
N ALA A 47 -12.95 21.70 12.33
CA ALA A 47 -12.46 21.92 10.98
C ALA A 47 -13.27 21.15 9.92
N ALA A 48 -13.50 19.85 10.14
CA ALA A 48 -14.26 19.02 9.22
C ALA A 48 -15.72 19.48 9.09
N LEU A 49 -16.37 19.82 10.21
CA LEU A 49 -17.74 20.34 10.21
C LEU A 49 -17.85 21.67 9.45
N ALA A 50 -16.89 22.58 9.64
CA ALA A 50 -16.88 23.86 8.94
C ALA A 50 -16.70 23.68 7.43
N ALA A 51 -15.75 22.85 7.01
CA ALA A 51 -15.55 22.51 5.61
C ALA A 51 -16.81 21.88 4.98
N ASN A 52 -17.44 20.94 5.67
CA ASN A 52 -18.67 20.29 5.18
C ASN A 52 -19.83 21.29 5.06
N LYS A 53 -20.00 22.21 6.01
CA LYS A 53 -21.00 23.30 5.93
C LYS A 53 -20.74 24.26 4.77
N ALA A 54 -19.47 24.52 4.46
CA ALA A 54 -19.05 25.40 3.37
C ALA A 54 -19.01 24.72 1.98
N ARG A 55 -19.40 23.44 1.86
CA ARG A 55 -19.27 22.66 0.61
C ARG A 55 -19.91 23.32 -0.61
N ILE A 56 -21.07 23.97 -0.45
CA ILE A 56 -21.84 24.62 -1.52
C ILE A 56 -21.16 25.91 -2.01
N PRO A 57 -20.89 26.92 -1.15
CA PRO A 57 -20.21 28.13 -1.62
C PRO A 57 -18.82 27.84 -2.19
N LEU A 58 -18.06 26.90 -1.62
CA LEU A 58 -16.76 26.50 -2.15
C LEU A 58 -16.86 25.82 -3.52
N ALA A 59 -17.85 24.96 -3.73
CA ALA A 59 -18.08 24.32 -5.02
C ALA A 59 -18.42 25.34 -6.12
N LYS A 60 -19.33 26.29 -5.82
CA LYS A 60 -19.70 27.37 -6.75
C LYS A 60 -18.48 28.22 -7.13
N LEU A 61 -17.69 28.63 -6.14
CA LEU A 61 -16.48 29.43 -6.37
C LEU A 61 -15.46 28.68 -7.23
N ALA A 62 -15.29 27.37 -7.01
CA ALA A 62 -14.38 26.56 -7.83
C ALA A 62 -14.83 26.47 -9.29
N VAL A 63 -16.12 26.26 -9.57
CA VAL A 63 -16.64 26.24 -10.95
C VAL A 63 -16.51 27.62 -11.59
N GLU A 64 -16.90 28.68 -10.88
CA GLU A 64 -16.83 30.07 -11.36
C GLU A 64 -15.39 30.48 -11.72
N GLU A 65 -14.42 30.18 -10.84
CA GLU A 65 -13.03 30.57 -11.05
C GLU A 65 -12.35 29.75 -12.15
N THR A 66 -12.58 28.44 -12.18
CA THR A 66 -11.85 27.53 -13.10
C THR A 66 -12.51 27.42 -14.47
N GLY A 67 -13.84 27.62 -14.53
CA GLY A 67 -14.68 27.28 -15.67
C GLY A 67 -14.81 25.78 -15.91
N MET A 68 -14.54 24.93 -14.90
CA MET A 68 -14.48 23.48 -15.04
C MET A 68 -15.43 22.77 -14.09
N GLY A 69 -16.08 21.71 -14.60
CA GLY A 69 -16.84 20.77 -13.79
C GLY A 69 -18.28 21.14 -13.53
N ILE A 70 -18.87 20.49 -12.53
CA ILE A 70 -20.29 20.60 -12.17
C ILE A 70 -20.39 20.97 -10.69
N VAL A 71 -21.24 21.95 -10.35
CA VAL A 71 -21.35 22.46 -8.98
C VAL A 71 -21.78 21.37 -8.02
N GLU A 72 -22.79 20.58 -8.40
CA GLU A 72 -23.35 19.47 -7.63
C GLU A 72 -22.30 18.41 -7.32
N ASP A 73 -21.49 18.04 -8.32
CA ASP A 73 -20.43 17.05 -8.15
C ASP A 73 -19.29 17.60 -7.27
N LYS A 74 -18.94 18.88 -7.40
CA LYS A 74 -17.98 19.53 -6.50
C LYS A 74 -18.52 19.65 -5.07
N VAL A 75 -19.83 19.78 -4.88
CA VAL A 75 -20.46 19.70 -3.54
C VAL A 75 -20.23 18.32 -2.94
N ILE A 76 -20.44 17.25 -3.72
CA ILE A 76 -20.19 15.88 -3.30
C ILE A 76 -18.69 15.70 -2.99
N LYS A 77 -17.78 16.23 -3.81
CA LYS A 77 -16.33 16.14 -3.56
C LYS A 77 -15.89 16.86 -2.29
N ASN A 78 -16.46 18.03 -2.01
CA ASN A 78 -16.17 18.76 -0.77
C ASN A 78 -16.76 18.06 0.45
N HIS A 79 -17.96 17.48 0.33
CA HIS A 79 -18.56 16.66 1.36
C HIS A 79 -17.71 15.41 1.65
N TYR A 80 -17.28 14.71 0.61
CA TYR A 80 -16.37 13.58 0.69
C TYR A 80 -15.05 13.96 1.39
N ALA A 81 -14.39 15.02 0.92
CA ALA A 81 -13.13 15.49 1.48
C ALA A 81 -13.22 15.95 2.95
N SER A 82 -14.42 16.23 3.46
CA SER A 82 -14.64 16.62 4.85
C SER A 82 -15.16 15.45 5.69
N GLU A 83 -16.36 14.94 5.39
CA GLU A 83 -17.07 13.97 6.21
C GLU A 83 -16.48 12.56 6.15
N TYR A 84 -16.10 12.07 4.97
CA TYR A 84 -15.51 10.72 4.85
C TYR A 84 -14.10 10.70 5.42
N ILE A 85 -13.31 11.74 5.15
CA ILE A 85 -11.98 11.92 5.77
C ILE A 85 -12.09 12.00 7.28
N TYR A 86 -13.07 12.73 7.81
CA TYR A 86 -13.30 12.80 9.25
C TYR A 86 -13.65 11.42 9.82
N ASN A 87 -14.63 10.73 9.25
CA ASN A 87 -15.08 9.44 9.78
C ASN A 87 -13.98 8.36 9.73
N ALA A 88 -13.17 8.34 8.68
CA ALA A 88 -12.07 7.40 8.55
C ALA A 88 -10.97 7.59 9.62
N TYR A 89 -10.78 8.83 10.12
CA TYR A 89 -9.64 9.16 10.98
C TYR A 89 -9.98 9.71 12.37
N ARG A 90 -11.26 9.93 12.70
CA ARG A 90 -11.67 10.53 13.99
C ARG A 90 -11.11 9.76 15.18
N ASP A 91 -11.12 8.43 15.12
CA ASP A 91 -10.70 7.54 16.21
C ASP A 91 -9.24 7.07 16.09
N THR A 92 -8.52 7.51 15.04
CA THR A 92 -7.12 7.12 14.83
C THR A 92 -6.22 7.79 15.86
N LYS A 93 -5.43 6.99 16.58
CA LYS A 93 -4.38 7.50 17.48
C LYS A 93 -3.24 8.10 16.67
N THR A 94 -3.02 9.39 16.85
CA THR A 94 -1.99 10.17 16.15
C THR A 94 -1.07 10.92 17.10
N CYS A 95 -1.29 10.82 18.41
CA CYS A 95 -0.54 11.51 19.46
C CYS A 95 0.06 10.54 20.47
N GLY A 96 1.34 10.74 20.82
CA GLY A 96 1.99 9.95 21.86
C GLY A 96 2.03 8.47 21.53
N VAL A 97 1.68 7.62 22.51
CA VAL A 97 1.77 6.16 22.38
C VAL A 97 0.65 5.63 21.50
N ILE A 98 1.00 5.00 20.39
CA ILE A 98 0.02 4.42 19.46
C ILE A 98 -0.04 2.89 19.54
N GLU A 99 1.05 2.25 19.94
CA GLU A 99 1.16 0.79 20.11
C GLU A 99 2.11 0.49 21.28
N GLU A 100 1.79 -0.51 22.11
CA GLU A 100 2.63 -0.93 23.23
C GLU A 100 2.50 -2.45 23.43
N ASP A 101 3.64 -3.13 23.43
CA ASP A 101 3.81 -4.53 23.80
C ASP A 101 4.76 -4.62 25.00
N LYS A 102 4.17 -4.74 26.19
CA LYS A 102 4.93 -4.79 27.45
C LYS A 102 5.72 -6.09 27.60
N ALA A 103 5.23 -7.21 27.05
CA ALA A 103 5.91 -8.49 27.14
C ALA A 103 7.21 -8.45 26.35
N TYR A 104 7.16 -7.96 25.11
CA TYR A 104 8.33 -7.84 24.24
C TYR A 104 9.11 -6.53 24.44
N GLY A 105 8.61 -5.60 25.26
CA GLY A 105 9.29 -4.35 25.60
C GLY A 105 9.35 -3.37 24.44
N ILE A 106 8.34 -3.37 23.58
CA ILE A 106 8.27 -2.50 22.41
C ILE A 106 7.15 -1.49 22.59
N LYS A 107 7.41 -0.24 22.21
CA LYS A 107 6.43 0.83 22.19
C LYS A 107 6.63 1.68 20.94
N LYS A 108 5.54 2.03 20.27
CA LYS A 108 5.54 2.96 19.12
C LYS A 108 4.91 4.29 19.53
N VAL A 109 5.62 5.38 19.26
CA VAL A 109 5.23 6.75 19.58
C VAL A 109 5.10 7.56 18.30
N ALA A 110 3.95 8.18 18.08
CA ALA A 110 3.67 9.03 16.94
C ALA A 110 4.17 10.47 17.16
N GLU A 111 4.96 10.95 16.21
CA GLU A 111 5.49 12.32 16.16
C GLU A 111 5.05 13.00 14.85
N PRO A 112 4.64 14.28 14.87
CA PRO A 112 4.42 15.02 13.63
C PRO A 112 5.71 15.09 12.81
N ILE A 113 5.57 15.24 11.50
CA ILE A 113 6.71 15.45 10.60
C ILE A 113 7.24 16.88 10.72
N GLY A 114 6.34 17.86 10.82
CA GLY A 114 6.69 19.28 10.80
C GLY A 114 5.75 20.07 9.89
N VAL A 115 6.32 20.82 8.94
CA VAL A 115 5.58 21.61 7.97
C VAL A 115 5.44 20.87 6.64
N VAL A 116 4.19 20.75 6.18
CA VAL A 116 3.81 20.12 4.93
C VAL A 116 3.71 21.18 3.81
N ALA A 117 4.44 21.00 2.72
CA ALA A 117 4.22 21.72 1.47
C ALA A 117 3.12 21.00 0.65
N ALA A 118 1.98 21.66 0.44
CA ALA A 118 0.85 21.06 -0.26
C ALA A 118 0.61 21.71 -1.62
N VAL A 119 0.95 21.00 -2.69
CA VAL A 119 0.62 21.43 -4.06
C VAL A 119 -0.80 21.01 -4.41
N ILE A 120 -1.62 21.94 -4.90
CA ILE A 120 -3.04 21.74 -5.17
C ILE A 120 -3.36 21.90 -6.66
N PRO A 121 -4.04 20.93 -7.30
CA PRO A 121 -4.34 20.97 -8.72
C PRO A 121 -5.55 21.86 -9.03
N THR A 122 -5.68 22.27 -10.30
CA THR A 122 -6.83 23.07 -10.78
C THR A 122 -8.13 22.27 -10.87
N THR A 123 -8.07 20.94 -10.95
CA THR A 123 -9.25 20.06 -11.12
C THR A 123 -10.03 19.87 -9.81
N ASN A 124 -9.31 19.76 -8.69
CA ASN A 124 -9.84 19.44 -7.37
C ASN A 124 -9.43 20.49 -6.31
N PRO A 125 -9.59 21.82 -6.57
CA PRO A 125 -8.90 22.84 -5.78
C PRO A 125 -9.35 22.86 -4.32
N THR A 126 -10.66 22.94 -4.10
CA THR A 126 -11.27 23.05 -2.77
C THR A 126 -11.22 21.73 -2.01
N SER A 127 -11.64 20.63 -2.64
CA SER A 127 -11.68 19.31 -2.00
C SER A 127 -10.27 18.81 -1.61
N THR A 128 -9.24 19.06 -2.42
CA THR A 128 -7.86 18.66 -2.07
C THR A 128 -7.30 19.52 -0.95
N ALA A 129 -7.59 20.83 -0.93
CA ALA A 129 -7.20 21.71 0.17
C ALA A 129 -7.84 21.27 1.49
N ILE A 130 -9.15 20.96 1.49
CA ILE A 130 -9.86 20.42 2.66
C ILE A 130 -9.20 19.10 3.10
N PHE A 131 -9.06 18.13 2.20
CA PHE A 131 -8.47 16.83 2.52
C PHE A 131 -7.08 16.97 3.16
N LYS A 132 -6.16 17.71 2.52
CA LYS A 132 -4.78 17.85 3.00
C LYS A 132 -4.70 18.61 4.32
N THR A 133 -5.46 19.68 4.50
CA THR A 133 -5.49 20.43 5.76
C THR A 133 -6.04 19.58 6.90
N LEU A 134 -7.11 18.81 6.67
CA LEU A 134 -7.69 17.92 7.67
C LEU A 134 -6.71 16.83 8.13
N ILE A 135 -6.05 16.12 7.20
CA ILE A 135 -5.09 15.09 7.58
C ILE A 135 -3.82 15.67 8.24
N SER A 136 -3.38 16.87 7.86
CA SER A 136 -2.27 17.57 8.53
C SER A 136 -2.64 18.01 9.95
N LEU A 137 -3.86 18.52 10.16
CA LEU A 137 -4.35 18.89 11.49
C LEU A 137 -4.44 17.67 12.41
N LYS A 138 -5.05 16.57 11.93
CA LYS A 138 -5.18 15.31 12.71
C LYS A 138 -3.82 14.73 13.11
N THR A 139 -2.75 15.12 12.44
CA THR A 139 -1.38 14.62 12.67
C THR A 139 -0.46 15.65 13.30
N ARG A 140 -0.98 16.79 13.78
CA ARG A 140 -0.23 17.87 14.45
C ARG A 140 0.84 18.53 13.57
N ASN A 141 0.64 18.51 12.25
CA ASN A 141 1.51 19.17 11.28
C ASN A 141 1.00 20.57 10.95
N GLY A 142 1.94 21.48 10.68
CA GLY A 142 1.65 22.72 9.97
C GLY A 142 1.57 22.46 8.47
N ILE A 143 0.89 23.32 7.71
CA ILE A 143 0.74 23.13 6.26
C ILE A 143 0.76 24.48 5.54
N ILE A 144 1.48 24.54 4.41
CA ILE A 144 1.45 25.68 3.49
C ILE A 144 1.01 25.20 2.12
N ILE A 145 0.00 25.85 1.58
CA ILE A 145 -0.62 25.48 0.30
C ILE A 145 -0.02 26.29 -0.85
N SER A 146 0.46 25.60 -1.89
CA SER A 146 0.75 26.18 -3.21
C SER A 146 -0.43 25.88 -4.16
N PRO A 147 -1.31 26.85 -4.43
CA PRO A 147 -2.43 26.65 -5.33
C PRO A 147 -2.02 26.74 -6.80
N HIS A 148 -2.70 25.99 -7.67
CA HIS A 148 -2.60 26.23 -9.10
C HIS A 148 -3.10 27.66 -9.45
N PRO A 149 -2.43 28.43 -10.32
CA PRO A 149 -2.79 29.83 -10.62
C PRO A 149 -4.24 30.04 -11.08
N ARG A 150 -4.81 29.06 -11.82
CA ARG A 150 -6.21 29.09 -12.30
C ARG A 150 -7.27 28.81 -11.22
N ALA A 151 -6.88 28.42 -10.01
CA ALA A 151 -7.79 28.01 -8.95
C ALA A 151 -7.39 28.54 -7.56
N LYS A 152 -6.63 29.65 -7.53
CA LYS A 152 -6.02 30.17 -6.31
C LYS A 152 -7.06 30.70 -5.32
N LYS A 153 -8.08 31.43 -5.78
CA LYS A 153 -9.11 32.02 -4.90
C LYS A 153 -9.93 30.93 -4.22
N SER A 154 -10.39 29.94 -4.97
CA SER A 154 -11.18 28.81 -4.46
C SER A 154 -10.36 27.94 -3.51
N THR A 155 -9.11 27.64 -3.84
CA THR A 155 -8.19 26.90 -2.97
C THR A 155 -7.95 27.62 -1.65
N ILE A 156 -7.63 28.92 -1.71
CA ILE A 156 -7.38 29.75 -0.52
C ILE A 156 -8.63 29.89 0.33
N ALA A 157 -9.81 30.07 -0.28
CA ALA A 157 -11.08 30.13 0.45
C ALA A 157 -11.36 28.84 1.25
N ALA A 158 -11.07 27.67 0.67
CA ALA A 158 -11.20 26.39 1.37
C ALA A 158 -10.22 26.28 2.55
N ALA A 159 -8.94 26.64 2.34
CA ALA A 159 -7.93 26.64 3.39
C ALA A 159 -8.29 27.58 4.55
N LYS A 160 -8.80 28.77 4.22
CA LYS A 160 -9.24 29.78 5.18
C LYS A 160 -10.40 29.29 6.05
N VAL A 161 -11.42 28.68 5.46
CA VAL A 161 -12.55 28.07 6.21
C VAL A 161 -12.04 27.06 7.24
N VAL A 162 -11.10 26.20 6.84
CA VAL A 162 -10.53 25.18 7.74
C VAL A 162 -9.69 25.83 8.84
N LEU A 163 -8.83 26.78 8.49
CA LEU A 163 -7.98 27.50 9.44
C LEU A 163 -8.80 28.22 10.52
N GLU A 164 -9.77 29.03 10.12
CA GLU A 164 -10.58 29.82 11.06
C GLU A 164 -11.34 28.92 12.04
N ALA A 165 -11.91 27.81 11.55
CA ALA A 165 -12.59 26.83 12.39
C ALA A 165 -11.63 26.09 13.33
N ALA A 166 -10.43 25.73 12.85
CA ALA A 166 -9.40 25.09 13.66
C ALA A 166 -8.92 26.02 14.79
N VAL A 167 -8.63 27.28 14.47
CA VAL A 167 -8.20 28.30 15.44
C VAL A 167 -9.29 28.57 16.46
N ALA A 168 -10.55 28.72 16.04
CA ALA A 168 -11.69 28.88 16.95
C ALA A 168 -11.87 27.68 17.90
N ALA A 169 -11.44 26.48 17.49
CA ALA A 169 -11.46 25.27 18.31
C ALA A 169 -10.24 25.13 19.23
N GLY A 170 -9.23 25.98 19.07
CA GLY A 170 -8.02 26.05 19.91
C GLY A 170 -6.71 25.74 19.18
N ALA A 171 -6.70 25.59 17.85
CA ALA A 171 -5.44 25.42 17.11
C ALA A 171 -4.59 26.70 17.15
N PRO A 172 -3.25 26.60 17.09
CA PRO A 172 -2.39 27.77 17.00
C PRO A 172 -2.70 28.62 15.76
N GLU A 173 -2.69 29.94 15.91
CA GLU A 173 -2.81 30.88 14.79
C GLU A 173 -1.71 30.60 13.76
N GLY A 174 -2.05 30.66 12.47
CA GLY A 174 -1.07 30.45 11.40
C GLY A 174 -0.67 29.00 11.14
N ILE A 175 -1.30 27.99 11.78
CA ILE A 175 -1.01 26.56 11.53
C ILE A 175 -1.27 26.12 10.07
N ILE A 176 -2.11 26.87 9.35
CA ILE A 176 -2.34 26.74 7.90
C ILE A 176 -1.93 28.04 7.23
N GLY A 177 -1.10 27.96 6.20
CA GLY A 177 -0.72 29.07 5.31
C GLY A 177 -0.95 28.74 3.84
N TRP A 178 -0.74 29.73 2.97
CA TRP A 178 -0.85 29.57 1.53
C TRP A 178 -0.03 30.64 0.78
N ILE A 179 0.19 30.42 -0.51
CA ILE A 179 0.74 31.39 -1.45
C ILE A 179 -0.43 32.11 -2.15
N ASP A 180 -0.51 33.44 -2.02
CA ASP A 180 -1.60 34.25 -2.59
C ASP A 180 -1.42 34.51 -4.11
N VAL A 181 -0.17 34.70 -4.53
CA VAL A 181 0.20 34.91 -5.94
C VAL A 181 1.17 33.80 -6.38
N PRO A 182 0.67 32.63 -6.81
CA PRO A 182 1.52 31.48 -7.09
C PRO A 182 2.47 31.72 -8.27
N SER A 183 3.75 31.42 -8.06
CA SER A 183 4.79 31.37 -9.08
C SER A 183 5.57 30.05 -8.96
N LEU A 184 6.33 29.70 -10.01
CA LEU A 184 7.21 28.52 -9.96
C LEU A 184 8.30 28.67 -8.91
N GLU A 185 8.87 29.88 -8.77
CA GLU A 185 9.89 30.20 -7.77
C GLU A 185 9.37 29.99 -6.35
N LEU A 186 8.20 30.54 -6.01
CA LEU A 186 7.60 30.35 -4.68
C LEU A 186 7.28 28.89 -4.39
N THR A 187 6.81 28.15 -5.39
CA THR A 187 6.50 26.72 -5.23
C THR A 187 7.78 25.91 -5.02
N ASP A 188 8.84 26.18 -5.78
CA ASP A 188 10.14 25.54 -5.65
C ASP A 188 10.79 25.84 -4.29
N THR A 189 10.80 27.09 -3.85
CA THR A 189 11.27 27.48 -2.52
C THR A 189 10.49 26.77 -1.43
N LEU A 190 9.15 26.77 -1.49
CA LEU A 190 8.32 26.05 -0.51
C LEU A 190 8.66 24.55 -0.45
N MET A 191 8.85 23.92 -1.61
CA MET A 191 9.20 22.49 -1.68
C MET A 191 10.59 22.20 -1.08
N LYS A 192 11.55 23.11 -1.24
CA LYS A 192 12.92 22.97 -0.68
C LYS A 192 12.99 23.26 0.81
N GLU A 193 12.08 24.08 1.34
CA GLU A 193 12.11 24.52 2.74
C GLU A 193 11.19 23.71 3.67
N ALA A 194 10.15 23.06 3.17
CA ALA A 194 9.26 22.24 3.98
C ALA A 194 9.92 20.92 4.47
N ASP A 195 9.25 20.23 5.40
CA ASP A 195 9.73 18.95 5.95
C ASP A 195 9.24 17.75 5.12
N ILE A 196 8.08 17.89 4.48
CA ILE A 196 7.52 16.91 3.53
C ILE A 196 6.64 17.59 2.49
N ILE A 197 6.59 17.03 1.28
CA ILE A 197 5.78 17.55 0.18
C ILE A 197 4.62 16.59 -0.12
N LEU A 198 3.40 17.11 -0.18
CA LEU A 198 2.24 16.45 -0.79
C LEU A 198 2.03 17.01 -2.20
N ALA A 199 2.57 16.34 -3.22
CA ALA A 199 2.55 16.81 -4.60
C ALA A 199 1.39 16.20 -5.39
N THR A 200 0.26 16.90 -5.46
CA THR A 200 -0.89 16.51 -6.30
C THR A 200 -0.96 17.45 -7.51
N GLY A 201 -0.41 16.99 -8.63
CA GLY A 201 -0.32 17.77 -9.86
C GLY A 201 0.18 16.91 -11.01
N GLY A 202 0.42 17.54 -12.16
CA GLY A 202 0.93 16.82 -13.33
C GLY A 202 2.36 16.28 -13.14
N PRO A 203 2.83 15.41 -14.06
CA PRO A 203 4.12 14.72 -13.94
C PRO A 203 5.32 15.64 -13.70
N GLY A 204 5.35 16.81 -14.33
CA GLY A 204 6.42 17.79 -14.13
C GLY A 204 6.52 18.32 -12.70
N MET A 205 5.38 18.56 -12.05
CA MET A 205 5.32 19.04 -10.67
C MET A 205 5.72 17.94 -9.68
N VAL A 206 5.29 16.71 -9.93
CA VAL A 206 5.69 15.56 -9.10
C VAL A 206 7.20 15.31 -9.21
N LYS A 207 7.77 15.38 -10.42
CA LYS A 207 9.22 15.29 -10.63
C LYS A 207 9.99 16.40 -9.91
N ALA A 208 9.47 17.62 -9.89
CA ALA A 208 10.06 18.72 -9.14
C ALA A 208 10.04 18.43 -7.62
N ALA A 209 8.93 17.91 -7.09
CA ALA A 209 8.83 17.54 -5.68
C ALA A 209 9.83 16.45 -5.27
N TYR A 210 10.02 15.39 -6.07
CA TYR A 210 11.02 14.36 -5.78
C TYR A 210 12.47 14.84 -6.01
N SER A 211 12.67 15.94 -6.72
CA SER A 211 13.98 16.57 -6.96
C SER A 211 14.32 17.67 -5.94
N SER A 212 13.43 17.96 -4.99
CA SER A 212 13.60 19.10 -4.07
C SER A 212 14.66 18.88 -2.98
N GLY A 213 15.10 17.64 -2.77
CA GLY A 213 15.92 17.24 -1.64
C GLY A 213 15.14 16.96 -0.35
N LYS A 214 13.79 17.03 -0.40
CA LYS A 214 12.89 16.69 0.72
C LYS A 214 12.10 15.41 0.46
N PRO A 215 11.66 14.69 1.51
CA PRO A 215 10.68 13.63 1.36
C PRO A 215 9.43 14.14 0.63
N ALA A 216 8.97 13.38 -0.36
CA ALA A 216 7.80 13.74 -1.15
C ALA A 216 6.84 12.54 -1.27
N LEU A 217 5.55 12.85 -1.21
CA LEU A 217 4.43 11.97 -1.50
C LEU A 217 3.74 12.53 -2.75
N GLY A 218 4.16 12.01 -3.90
CA GLY A 218 3.63 12.35 -5.21
C GLY A 218 2.47 11.46 -5.65
N VAL A 219 1.87 11.86 -6.76
CA VAL A 219 0.87 11.09 -7.52
C VAL A 219 1.37 10.81 -8.94
N GLY A 220 0.61 10.09 -9.74
CA GLY A 220 0.85 9.91 -11.18
C GLY A 220 -0.36 10.31 -12.01
N ALA A 221 -0.19 10.32 -13.33
CA ALA A 221 -1.30 10.44 -14.28
C ALA A 221 -2.18 9.17 -14.24
N GLY A 222 -3.47 9.31 -14.54
CA GLY A 222 -4.40 8.19 -14.57
C GLY A 222 -4.90 7.91 -15.98
N ASN A 223 -4.45 6.81 -16.58
CA ASN A 223 -4.98 6.33 -17.86
C ASN A 223 -5.81 5.06 -17.71
N THR A 224 -6.83 5.09 -16.86
CA THR A 224 -7.57 3.92 -16.39
C THR A 224 -8.30 3.17 -17.52
N PRO A 225 -7.87 1.95 -17.91
CA PRO A 225 -8.68 1.10 -18.78
C PRO A 225 -9.76 0.37 -17.97
N ALA A 226 -10.94 0.20 -18.57
CA ALA A 226 -12.01 -0.64 -18.04
C ALA A 226 -12.27 -1.82 -18.98
N ILE A 227 -11.92 -3.03 -18.55
CA ILE A 227 -12.23 -4.26 -19.29
C ILE A 227 -13.68 -4.67 -18.98
N ILE A 228 -14.47 -4.98 -20.00
CA ILE A 228 -15.80 -5.59 -19.86
C ILE A 228 -15.72 -6.99 -20.47
N ASP A 229 -15.64 -7.99 -19.59
CA ASP A 229 -15.60 -9.41 -19.96
C ASP A 229 -16.96 -9.90 -20.50
N GLU A 230 -16.96 -10.99 -21.26
CA GLU A 230 -18.18 -11.60 -21.80
C GLU A 230 -19.21 -12.00 -20.73
N SER A 231 -18.75 -12.28 -19.50
CA SER A 231 -19.60 -12.67 -18.38
C SER A 231 -20.17 -11.50 -17.58
N ALA A 232 -19.75 -10.26 -17.89
CA ALA A 232 -20.12 -9.08 -17.13
C ALA A 232 -21.62 -8.79 -17.21
N ASP A 233 -22.18 -8.27 -16.11
CA ASP A 233 -23.46 -7.57 -16.16
C ASP A 233 -23.26 -6.26 -16.94
N VAL A 234 -23.72 -6.25 -18.19
CA VAL A 234 -23.59 -5.11 -19.11
C VAL A 234 -24.27 -3.86 -18.55
N ILE A 235 -25.43 -4.00 -17.91
CA ILE A 235 -26.19 -2.86 -17.38
C ILE A 235 -25.43 -2.24 -16.21
N LEU A 236 -24.93 -3.07 -15.29
CA LEU A 236 -24.10 -2.60 -14.17
C LEU A 236 -22.82 -1.94 -14.67
N ALA A 237 -22.12 -2.57 -15.61
CA ALA A 237 -20.85 -2.09 -16.14
C ALA A 237 -21.00 -0.72 -16.79
N VAL A 238 -21.94 -0.59 -17.73
CA VAL A 238 -22.17 0.68 -18.45
C VAL A 238 -22.64 1.78 -17.49
N ASN A 239 -23.55 1.48 -16.55
CA ASN A 239 -23.96 2.47 -15.55
C ASN A 239 -22.80 2.97 -14.69
N SER A 240 -21.96 2.06 -14.23
CA SER A 240 -20.83 2.38 -13.36
C SER A 240 -19.81 3.25 -14.09
N ILE A 241 -19.48 2.90 -15.34
CA ILE A 241 -18.58 3.67 -16.19
C ILE A 241 -19.15 5.06 -16.47
N ILE A 242 -20.44 5.17 -16.82
CA ILE A 242 -21.06 6.48 -17.05
C ILE A 242 -21.01 7.32 -15.77
N HIS A 243 -21.45 6.75 -14.64
CA HIS A 243 -21.48 7.44 -13.36
C HIS A 243 -20.10 7.97 -12.95
N SER A 244 -19.06 7.17 -13.13
CA SER A 244 -17.67 7.56 -12.89
C SER A 244 -17.19 8.63 -13.87
N LYS A 245 -17.37 8.40 -15.17
CA LYS A 245 -16.80 9.26 -16.22
C LYS A 245 -17.48 10.62 -16.33
N THR A 246 -18.76 10.73 -15.97
CA THR A 246 -19.47 12.01 -15.94
C THR A 246 -19.27 12.78 -14.65
N PHE A 247 -18.79 12.14 -13.58
CA PHE A 247 -18.63 12.80 -12.29
C PHE A 247 -17.61 13.95 -12.37
N ASP A 248 -18.09 15.16 -12.09
CA ASP A 248 -17.39 16.43 -12.26
C ASP A 248 -16.75 16.56 -13.66
N ASN A 249 -17.50 16.12 -14.69
CA ASN A 249 -17.05 16.03 -16.08
C ASN A 249 -15.73 15.24 -16.26
N GLY A 250 -15.54 14.15 -15.51
CA GLY A 250 -14.42 13.23 -15.72
C GLY A 250 -13.07 13.73 -15.19
N MET A 251 -13.08 14.67 -14.24
CA MET A 251 -11.86 15.28 -13.69
C MET A 251 -11.18 14.49 -12.57
N ILE A 252 -11.76 13.38 -12.12
CA ILE A 252 -11.08 12.46 -11.20
C ILE A 252 -10.07 11.64 -12.01
N CYS A 253 -8.80 11.64 -11.61
CA CYS A 253 -7.72 10.92 -12.30
C CYS A 253 -7.96 9.41 -12.38
N ALA A 254 -8.67 8.83 -11.40
CA ALA A 254 -9.07 7.43 -11.44
C ALA A 254 -10.20 7.14 -12.46
N SER A 255 -10.84 8.14 -13.08
CA SER A 255 -11.92 7.94 -14.06
C SER A 255 -11.46 7.16 -15.28
N GLU A 256 -12.37 6.36 -15.85
CA GLU A 256 -12.13 5.54 -17.03
C GLU A 256 -11.70 6.43 -18.22
N GLN A 257 -10.64 6.02 -18.92
CA GLN A 257 -10.19 6.68 -20.14
C GLN A 257 -10.53 5.85 -21.38
N SER A 258 -10.65 4.54 -21.21
CA SER A 258 -11.03 3.61 -22.26
C SER A 258 -11.90 2.49 -21.71
N VAL A 259 -12.72 1.92 -22.59
CA VAL A 259 -13.41 0.65 -22.37
C VAL A 259 -12.90 -0.36 -23.39
N ILE A 260 -12.57 -1.56 -22.92
CA ILE A 260 -12.07 -2.66 -23.73
C ILE A 260 -13.08 -3.79 -23.59
N VAL A 261 -13.82 -4.06 -24.65
CA VAL A 261 -15.05 -4.85 -24.57
C VAL A 261 -14.91 -6.12 -25.38
N ASP A 262 -15.18 -7.27 -24.74
CA ASP A 262 -15.19 -8.56 -25.40
C ASP A 262 -16.16 -8.57 -26.59
N LYS A 263 -15.73 -9.14 -27.72
CA LYS A 263 -16.50 -9.18 -28.96
C LYS A 263 -17.91 -9.75 -28.83
N LYS A 264 -18.15 -10.67 -27.89
CA LYS A 264 -19.45 -11.33 -27.69
C LYS A 264 -20.49 -10.38 -27.07
N VAL A 265 -20.05 -9.43 -26.26
CA VAL A 265 -20.94 -8.44 -25.60
C VAL A 265 -20.80 -7.02 -26.19
N TYR A 266 -19.87 -6.79 -27.12
CA TYR A 266 -19.62 -5.48 -27.74
C TYR A 266 -20.87 -4.75 -28.23
N LYS A 267 -21.77 -5.47 -28.93
CA LYS A 267 -23.01 -4.89 -29.44
C LYS A 267 -23.94 -4.46 -28.30
N ALA A 268 -24.15 -5.32 -27.31
CA ALA A 268 -25.02 -5.03 -26.17
C ALA A 268 -24.50 -3.86 -25.35
N VAL A 269 -23.18 -3.79 -25.10
CA VAL A 269 -22.54 -2.67 -24.42
C VAL A 269 -22.73 -1.37 -25.18
N LYS A 270 -22.53 -1.37 -26.51
CA LYS A 270 -22.73 -0.20 -27.36
C LYS A 270 -24.17 0.30 -27.34
N GLU A 271 -25.14 -0.61 -27.44
CA GLU A 271 -26.57 -0.29 -27.36
C GLU A 271 -26.93 0.29 -25.99
N GLU A 272 -26.38 -0.27 -24.91
CA GLU A 272 -26.63 0.20 -23.54
C GLU A 272 -26.03 1.59 -23.28
N PHE A 273 -24.81 1.88 -23.78
CA PHE A 273 -24.24 3.23 -23.71
C PHE A 273 -25.10 4.25 -24.46
N ALA A 274 -25.53 3.91 -25.68
CA ALA A 274 -26.38 4.79 -26.48
C ALA A 274 -27.72 5.05 -25.80
N TYR A 275 -28.36 4.00 -25.27
CA TYR A 275 -29.61 4.08 -24.52
C TYR A 275 -29.52 5.03 -23.33
N ARG A 276 -28.36 5.08 -22.65
CA ARG A 276 -28.14 5.92 -21.46
C ARG A 276 -27.68 7.35 -21.77
N GLY A 277 -27.64 7.75 -23.04
CA GLY A 277 -27.33 9.11 -23.48
C GLY A 277 -25.85 9.37 -23.80
N CYS A 278 -25.07 8.33 -24.08
CA CYS A 278 -23.74 8.48 -24.66
C CYS A 278 -23.82 8.56 -26.20
N TYR A 279 -22.96 9.37 -26.81
CA TYR A 279 -22.95 9.59 -28.25
C TYR A 279 -21.76 8.88 -28.88
N PHE A 280 -22.03 7.94 -29.80
CA PHE A 280 -21.00 7.27 -30.60
C PHE A 280 -20.64 8.13 -31.80
N LEU A 281 -19.39 8.58 -31.85
CA LEU A 281 -18.85 9.37 -32.95
C LEU A 281 -18.74 8.52 -34.21
N ASN A 282 -19.19 9.05 -35.35
CA ASN A 282 -18.89 8.43 -36.64
C ASN A 282 -17.42 8.67 -37.02
N LYS A 283 -16.92 7.99 -38.06
CA LYS A 283 -15.51 8.08 -38.47
C LYS A 283 -15.01 9.53 -38.68
N SER A 284 -15.82 10.40 -39.28
CA SER A 284 -15.42 11.80 -39.51
C SER A 284 -15.43 12.62 -38.22
N GLU A 285 -16.39 12.37 -37.33
CA GLU A 285 -16.49 13.03 -36.02
C GLU A 285 -15.36 12.58 -35.09
N THR A 286 -15.00 11.30 -35.10
CA THR A 286 -13.86 10.75 -34.36
C THR A 286 -12.58 11.48 -34.72
N GLU A 287 -12.29 11.67 -36.01
CA GLU A 287 -11.10 12.42 -36.46
C GLU A 287 -11.08 13.88 -36.04
N LYS A 288 -12.26 14.52 -35.97
CA LYS A 288 -12.38 15.89 -35.49
C LYS A 288 -12.12 15.98 -33.98
N VAL A 289 -12.77 15.11 -33.19
CA VAL A 289 -12.61 15.09 -31.73
C VAL A 289 -11.19 14.67 -31.34
N ARG A 290 -10.60 13.70 -32.04
CA ARG A 290 -9.19 13.24 -31.88
C ARG A 290 -8.21 14.42 -31.79
N LYS A 291 -8.31 15.35 -32.75
CA LYS A 291 -7.44 16.54 -32.85
C LYS A 291 -7.68 17.60 -31.77
N THR A 292 -8.73 17.45 -30.96
CA THR A 292 -8.98 18.33 -29.81
C THR A 292 -8.43 17.80 -28.50
N ILE A 293 -8.03 16.52 -28.44
CA ILE A 293 -7.54 15.88 -27.21
C ILE A 293 -6.12 16.34 -26.90
N ILE A 294 -5.18 16.18 -27.84
CA ILE A 294 -3.78 16.56 -27.69
C ILE A 294 -3.47 17.75 -28.59
N ILE A 295 -2.88 18.80 -28.03
CA ILE A 295 -2.37 19.96 -28.76
C ILE A 295 -0.89 20.13 -28.39
N ASN A 296 0.00 20.18 -29.39
CA ASN A 296 1.44 20.31 -29.20
C ASN A 296 2.05 19.26 -28.24
N GLY A 297 1.55 18.02 -28.30
CA GLY A 297 2.05 16.92 -27.47
C GLY A 297 1.58 16.92 -26.01
N ALA A 298 0.65 17.79 -25.63
CA ALA A 298 0.04 17.82 -24.30
C ALA A 298 -1.49 17.83 -24.35
N LEU A 299 -2.13 17.37 -23.27
CA LEU A 299 -3.57 17.43 -23.11
C LEU A 299 -4.09 18.87 -23.28
N ASN A 300 -5.11 19.04 -24.11
CA ASN A 300 -5.74 20.32 -24.36
C ASN A 300 -6.51 20.80 -23.11
N ALA A 301 -5.96 21.79 -22.41
CA ALA A 301 -6.59 22.36 -21.22
C ALA A 301 -8.00 22.95 -21.45
N LYS A 302 -8.45 23.13 -22.71
CA LYS A 302 -9.80 23.58 -23.05
C LYS A 302 -10.86 22.48 -22.96
N ILE A 303 -10.50 21.20 -22.98
CA ILE A 303 -11.48 20.10 -22.83
C ILE A 303 -11.65 19.64 -21.38
N VAL A 304 -10.66 19.91 -20.53
CA VAL A 304 -10.62 19.47 -19.14
C VAL A 304 -11.84 19.98 -18.37
N GLY A 305 -12.60 19.06 -17.80
CA GLY A 305 -13.81 19.34 -17.03
C GLY A 305 -14.95 20.01 -17.80
N GLN A 306 -14.92 19.99 -19.14
CA GLN A 306 -16.01 20.51 -19.96
C GLN A 306 -17.07 19.44 -20.23
N LYS A 307 -18.30 19.88 -20.57
CA LYS A 307 -19.37 18.98 -21.00
C LYS A 307 -19.03 18.34 -22.34
N ALA A 308 -19.55 17.14 -22.59
CA ALA A 308 -19.39 16.44 -23.88
C ALA A 308 -19.89 17.31 -25.06
N HIS A 309 -21.03 17.99 -24.91
CA HIS A 309 -21.55 18.93 -25.91
C HIS A 309 -20.56 20.07 -26.23
N THR A 310 -19.94 20.67 -25.22
CA THR A 310 -18.94 21.75 -25.40
C THR A 310 -17.70 21.26 -26.14
N ILE A 311 -17.24 20.04 -25.84
CA ILE A 311 -16.07 19.43 -26.51
C ILE A 311 -16.40 19.11 -27.97
N ALA A 312 -17.58 18.55 -28.23
CA ALA A 312 -18.04 18.30 -29.60
C ALA A 312 -18.10 19.62 -30.41
N ALA A 313 -18.66 20.68 -29.83
CA ALA A 313 -18.71 21.99 -30.48
C ALA A 313 -17.31 22.55 -30.77
N LEU A 314 -16.35 22.39 -29.84
CA LEU A 314 -14.94 22.76 -30.05
C LEU A 314 -14.31 22.00 -31.23
N ALA A 315 -14.71 20.75 -31.43
CA ALA A 315 -14.28 19.91 -32.54
C ALA A 315 -15.04 20.18 -33.87
N GLY A 316 -16.07 21.04 -33.86
CA GLY A 316 -16.94 21.23 -35.02
C GLY A 316 -17.84 20.03 -35.31
N VAL A 317 -18.32 19.39 -34.24
CA VAL A 317 -19.30 18.28 -34.22
C VAL A 317 -20.53 18.74 -33.44
N THR A 318 -21.73 18.45 -33.96
CA THR A 318 -23.00 18.78 -33.29
C THR A 318 -23.56 17.53 -32.64
N VAL A 319 -23.75 17.57 -31.33
CA VAL A 319 -24.39 16.50 -30.54
C VAL A 319 -25.49 17.10 -29.66
N PRO A 320 -26.50 16.31 -29.22
CA PRO A 320 -27.50 16.78 -28.27
C PRO A 320 -26.88 17.37 -27.00
N GLU A 321 -27.50 18.38 -26.41
CA GLU A 321 -26.94 19.12 -25.26
C GLU A 321 -26.82 18.23 -24.00
N GLU A 322 -27.75 17.29 -23.85
CA GLU A 322 -27.84 16.28 -22.81
C GLU A 322 -26.85 15.11 -22.98
N THR A 323 -26.05 15.11 -24.06
CA THR A 323 -25.04 14.08 -24.29
C THR A 323 -24.11 13.97 -23.08
N LYS A 324 -24.03 12.77 -22.51
CA LYS A 324 -23.24 12.51 -21.30
C LYS A 324 -21.76 12.31 -21.60
N ILE A 325 -21.44 11.49 -22.62
CA ILE A 325 -20.08 11.08 -22.98
C ILE A 325 -19.97 11.00 -24.50
N LEU A 326 -18.87 11.48 -25.06
CA LEU A 326 -18.47 11.20 -26.45
C LEU A 326 -17.65 9.91 -26.49
N ILE A 327 -18.08 8.92 -27.28
CA ILE A 327 -17.37 7.64 -27.41
C ILE A 327 -16.77 7.54 -28.81
N GLY A 328 -15.44 7.44 -28.88
CA GLY A 328 -14.71 7.16 -30.11
C GLY A 328 -14.33 5.69 -30.20
N GLU A 329 -14.84 4.99 -31.22
CA GLU A 329 -14.41 3.62 -31.53
C GLU A 329 -13.05 3.69 -32.25
N VAL A 330 -12.00 3.15 -31.61
CA VAL A 330 -10.61 3.18 -32.10
C VAL A 330 -9.95 1.80 -31.94
N THR A 331 -8.87 1.55 -32.68
CA THR A 331 -8.21 0.23 -32.72
C THR A 331 -6.79 0.23 -32.18
N SER A 332 -6.04 1.34 -32.32
CA SER A 332 -4.67 1.45 -31.82
C SER A 332 -4.66 1.89 -30.35
N VAL A 333 -3.80 1.27 -29.56
CA VAL A 333 -3.51 1.65 -28.17
C VAL A 333 -2.20 2.42 -28.05
N ASP A 334 -1.53 2.68 -29.16
CA ASP A 334 -0.23 3.35 -29.20
C ASP A 334 -0.38 4.82 -28.78
N LEU A 335 0.69 5.41 -28.23
CA LEU A 335 0.78 6.84 -27.91
C LEU A 335 0.44 7.79 -29.09
N SER A 336 0.49 7.32 -30.34
CA SER A 336 0.10 8.12 -31.50
C SER A 336 -1.43 8.25 -31.66
N GLU A 337 -2.21 7.39 -31.02
CA GLU A 337 -3.66 7.48 -30.95
C GLU A 337 -4.07 8.42 -29.81
N GLU A 338 -4.60 9.60 -30.14
CA GLU A 338 -4.96 10.60 -29.13
C GLU A 338 -6.07 10.11 -28.17
N PHE A 339 -6.94 9.20 -28.62
CA PHE A 339 -7.93 8.57 -27.73
C PHE A 339 -7.32 7.65 -26.67
N ALA A 340 -6.09 7.17 -26.87
CA ALA A 340 -5.37 6.31 -25.93
C ALA A 340 -4.85 7.06 -24.69
N HIS A 341 -4.85 8.40 -24.69
CA HIS A 341 -4.32 9.24 -23.60
C HIS A 341 -5.34 9.50 -22.49
N GLU A 342 -4.87 10.01 -21.35
CA GLU A 342 -5.72 10.62 -20.32
C GLU A 342 -6.41 11.88 -20.87
N LYS A 343 -7.73 11.98 -20.70
CA LYS A 343 -8.57 13.05 -21.30
C LYS A 343 -9.17 14.03 -20.30
N LEU A 344 -9.24 13.69 -19.01
CA LEU A 344 -9.84 14.47 -17.90
C LEU A 344 -11.15 15.20 -18.26
N SER A 345 -11.97 14.55 -19.07
CA SER A 345 -13.18 15.07 -19.70
C SER A 345 -14.12 13.90 -20.04
N PRO A 346 -15.41 14.11 -20.36
CA PRO A 346 -16.35 13.05 -20.72
C PRO A 346 -16.16 12.60 -22.18
N VAL A 347 -14.93 12.19 -22.51
CA VAL A 347 -14.54 11.57 -23.77
C VAL A 347 -13.93 10.21 -23.43
N LEU A 348 -14.38 9.16 -24.13
CA LEU A 348 -14.03 7.78 -23.84
C LEU A 348 -13.61 7.06 -25.14
N ALA A 349 -12.51 6.33 -25.07
CA ALA A 349 -12.13 5.40 -26.14
C ALA A 349 -12.88 4.07 -25.97
N MET A 350 -13.36 3.47 -27.06
CA MET A 350 -13.93 2.13 -27.03
C MET A 350 -13.16 1.21 -27.97
N TYR A 351 -12.62 0.14 -27.39
CA TYR A 351 -11.85 -0.89 -28.07
C TYR A 351 -12.64 -2.19 -28.08
N LYS A 352 -12.61 -2.89 -29.21
CA LYS A 352 -13.09 -4.27 -29.31
C LYS A 352 -11.94 -5.22 -28.99
N ALA A 353 -12.16 -6.17 -28.09
CA ALA A 353 -11.23 -7.25 -27.79
C ALA A 353 -11.70 -8.56 -28.43
N GLU A 354 -10.76 -9.33 -28.96
CA GLU A 354 -11.06 -10.64 -29.55
C GLU A 354 -11.33 -11.72 -28.51
N ASP A 355 -10.67 -11.63 -27.36
CA ASP A 355 -10.84 -12.46 -26.18
C ASP A 355 -10.26 -11.73 -24.95
N PHE A 356 -10.23 -12.41 -23.81
CA PHE A 356 -9.76 -11.84 -22.55
C PHE A 356 -8.24 -11.53 -22.56
N GLU A 357 -7.43 -12.35 -23.22
CA GLU A 357 -5.99 -12.12 -23.35
C GLU A 357 -5.70 -10.83 -24.13
N ASP A 358 -6.40 -10.65 -25.26
CA ASP A 358 -6.30 -9.44 -26.06
C ASP A 358 -6.79 -8.21 -25.28
N ALA A 359 -7.81 -8.36 -24.42
CA ALA A 359 -8.27 -7.29 -23.55
C ALA A 359 -7.22 -6.88 -22.51
N LEU A 360 -6.58 -7.88 -21.87
CA LEU A 360 -5.48 -7.67 -20.92
C LEU A 360 -4.28 -6.99 -21.59
N SER A 361 -3.85 -7.49 -22.75
CA SER A 361 -2.74 -6.93 -23.52
C SER A 361 -2.96 -5.46 -23.91
N LYS A 362 -4.17 -5.11 -24.37
CA LYS A 362 -4.54 -3.71 -24.64
C LYS A 362 -4.50 -2.85 -23.38
N ALA A 363 -5.03 -3.36 -22.26
CA ALA A 363 -5.03 -2.65 -20.99
C ALA A 363 -3.61 -2.40 -20.46
N GLU A 364 -2.73 -3.40 -20.52
CA GLU A 364 -1.31 -3.28 -20.13
C GLU A 364 -0.59 -2.19 -20.92
N HIS A 365 -0.82 -2.13 -22.23
CA HIS A 365 -0.21 -1.12 -23.09
C HIS A 365 -0.68 0.29 -22.71
N LEU A 366 -1.99 0.50 -22.59
CA LEU A 366 -2.56 1.79 -22.17
C LEU A 366 -2.06 2.25 -20.79
N ILE A 367 -1.89 1.31 -19.86
CA ILE A 367 -1.32 1.57 -18.54
C ILE A 367 0.16 1.94 -18.67
N ALA A 368 0.94 1.22 -19.48
CA ALA A 368 2.36 1.49 -19.64
C ALA A 368 2.65 2.88 -20.21
N ASP A 369 1.79 3.36 -21.09
CA ASP A 369 1.97 4.62 -21.81
C ASP A 369 1.47 5.86 -21.05
N GLY A 370 0.64 5.70 -20.02
CA GLY A 370 0.09 6.87 -19.31
C GLY A 370 -0.56 6.63 -17.95
N GLY A 371 -0.54 5.41 -17.42
CA GLY A 371 -1.33 5.04 -16.23
C GLY A 371 -0.58 4.20 -15.18
N PHE A 372 0.73 3.98 -15.32
CA PHE A 372 1.48 3.11 -14.43
C PHE A 372 1.26 3.46 -12.95
N GLY A 373 0.88 2.43 -12.19
CA GLY A 373 0.64 2.54 -10.76
C GLY A 373 -0.68 3.18 -10.36
N HIS A 374 -1.46 3.75 -11.28
CA HIS A 374 -2.68 4.48 -10.91
C HIS A 374 -3.86 3.53 -10.67
N THR A 375 -4.72 3.31 -11.67
CA THR A 375 -5.98 2.56 -11.54
C THR A 375 -6.26 1.75 -12.80
N SER A 376 -6.84 0.55 -12.63
CA SER A 376 -7.44 -0.26 -13.69
C SER A 376 -8.79 -0.79 -13.21
N SER A 377 -9.70 -1.12 -14.13
CA SER A 377 -11.02 -1.63 -13.81
C SER A 377 -11.38 -2.87 -14.63
N LEU A 378 -12.06 -3.83 -14.00
CA LEU A 378 -12.58 -5.05 -14.60
C LEU A 378 -14.05 -5.23 -14.20
N TYR A 379 -14.92 -5.36 -15.22
CA TYR A 379 -16.30 -5.78 -15.06
C TYR A 379 -16.43 -7.23 -15.49
N ILE A 380 -16.89 -8.10 -14.59
CA ILE A 380 -16.84 -9.56 -14.74
C ILE A 380 -17.78 -10.27 -13.76
N ASN A 381 -18.22 -11.49 -14.07
CA ASN A 381 -18.91 -12.34 -13.10
C ASN A 381 -17.91 -12.94 -12.09
N VAL A 382 -17.94 -12.41 -10.86
CA VAL A 382 -16.99 -12.80 -9.79
C VAL A 382 -17.19 -14.22 -9.26
N GLU A 383 -18.38 -14.81 -9.46
CA GLU A 383 -18.68 -16.16 -8.97
C GLU A 383 -18.12 -17.24 -9.89
N THR A 384 -17.97 -16.94 -11.18
CA THR A 384 -17.60 -17.93 -12.21
C THR A 384 -16.24 -17.70 -12.84
N GLN A 385 -15.65 -16.50 -12.70
CA GLN A 385 -14.43 -16.12 -13.40
C GLN A 385 -13.25 -15.77 -12.46
N ALA A 386 -13.09 -16.52 -11.37
CA ALA A 386 -12.02 -16.29 -10.40
C ALA A 386 -10.62 -16.28 -11.05
N ASP A 387 -10.36 -17.18 -12.00
CA ASP A 387 -9.06 -17.27 -12.69
C ASP A 387 -8.74 -16.01 -13.51
N LYS A 388 -9.73 -15.47 -14.23
CA LYS A 388 -9.58 -14.21 -14.99
C LYS A 388 -9.31 -13.01 -14.09
N ILE A 389 -9.92 -12.98 -12.89
CA ILE A 389 -9.67 -11.93 -11.89
C ILE A 389 -8.23 -12.05 -11.36
N ALA A 390 -7.77 -13.26 -11.09
CA ALA A 390 -6.40 -13.50 -10.65
C ALA A 390 -5.39 -13.04 -11.71
N GLU A 391 -5.61 -13.40 -12.98
CA GLU A 391 -4.76 -12.98 -14.10
C GLU A 391 -4.73 -11.45 -14.28
N PHE A 392 -5.90 -10.80 -14.26
CA PHE A 392 -5.99 -9.34 -14.30
C PHE A 392 -5.20 -8.70 -13.14
N SER A 393 -5.34 -9.24 -11.94
CA SER A 393 -4.70 -8.71 -10.73
C SER A 393 -3.17 -8.85 -10.76
N GLU A 394 -2.65 -9.90 -11.41
CA GLU A 394 -1.22 -10.13 -11.58
C GLU A 394 -0.61 -9.22 -12.65
N ARG A 395 -1.34 -9.01 -13.76
CA ARG A 395 -0.84 -8.31 -14.95
C ARG A 395 -0.94 -6.79 -14.88
N MET A 396 -2.04 -6.26 -14.33
CA MET A 396 -2.25 -4.81 -14.29
C MET A 396 -1.27 -4.15 -13.33
N LYS A 397 -0.26 -3.44 -13.86
CA LYS A 397 0.68 -2.61 -13.10
C LYS A 397 0.03 -1.32 -12.59
N THR A 398 -1.01 -1.46 -11.77
CA THR A 398 -1.77 -0.38 -11.13
C THR A 398 -1.96 -0.67 -9.66
N CYS A 399 -1.88 0.32 -8.77
CA CYS A 399 -2.02 0.07 -7.33
C CYS A 399 -3.49 -0.04 -6.87
N ARG A 400 -4.44 0.34 -7.73
CA ARG A 400 -5.89 0.17 -7.52
C ARG A 400 -6.48 -0.62 -8.67
N CYS A 401 -6.63 -1.93 -8.49
CA CYS A 401 -7.32 -2.83 -9.41
C CYS A 401 -8.78 -2.96 -8.94
N LEU A 402 -9.72 -2.39 -9.68
CA LEU A 402 -11.11 -2.26 -9.27
C LEU A 402 -11.99 -3.28 -9.97
N ILE A 403 -12.86 -3.98 -9.23
CA ILE A 403 -13.75 -5.01 -9.77
C ILE A 403 -15.20 -4.54 -9.61
N ASN A 404 -15.97 -4.51 -10.71
CA ASN A 404 -17.41 -4.19 -10.73
C ASN A 404 -17.79 -2.90 -9.99
N THR A 405 -16.97 -1.85 -10.09
CA THR A 405 -17.22 -0.59 -9.39
C THR A 405 -16.82 0.63 -10.25
N PRO A 406 -17.57 1.75 -10.19
CA PRO A 406 -17.23 2.98 -10.90
C PRO A 406 -15.84 3.47 -10.50
N SER A 407 -14.91 3.61 -11.45
CA SER A 407 -13.48 3.70 -11.10
C SER A 407 -13.10 4.97 -10.34
N SER A 408 -13.76 6.11 -10.60
CA SER A 408 -13.54 7.37 -9.87
C SER A 408 -13.85 7.21 -8.38
N HIS A 409 -15.02 6.66 -8.07
CA HIS A 409 -15.50 6.50 -6.69
C HIS A 409 -14.80 5.33 -6.00
N GLY A 410 -14.62 4.23 -6.74
CA GLY A 410 -13.88 3.07 -6.29
C GLY A 410 -12.44 3.45 -5.95
N GLY A 411 -11.75 4.21 -6.80
CA GLY A 411 -10.34 4.58 -6.68
C GLY A 411 -10.02 5.59 -5.56
N ILE A 412 -10.94 6.51 -5.25
CA ILE A 412 -10.74 7.45 -4.13
C ILE A 412 -10.99 6.81 -2.77
N GLY A 413 -11.79 5.73 -2.71
CA GLY A 413 -12.03 4.92 -1.51
C GLY A 413 -13.26 5.31 -0.70
N ASP A 414 -13.69 4.40 0.19
CA ASP A 414 -14.74 4.58 1.21
C ASP A 414 -16.17 4.89 0.69
N LEU A 415 -16.40 4.81 -0.63
CA LEU A 415 -17.71 5.06 -1.26
C LEU A 415 -18.37 3.77 -1.77
N TYR A 416 -17.61 2.97 -2.52
CA TYR A 416 -18.03 1.66 -3.03
C TYR A 416 -17.16 0.51 -2.49
N ASN A 417 -16.29 0.81 -1.52
CA ASN A 417 -15.46 -0.14 -0.78
C ASN A 417 -15.30 0.37 0.66
N PHE A 418 -15.15 -0.52 1.64
CA PHE A 418 -15.15 -0.14 3.08
C PHE A 418 -13.77 -0.10 3.74
N LYS A 419 -12.73 -0.53 3.04
CA LYS A 419 -11.37 -0.69 3.61
C LYS A 419 -10.30 0.09 2.88
N MET A 420 -10.57 0.61 1.67
CA MET A 420 -9.62 1.47 1.00
C MET A 420 -9.73 2.87 1.59
N ALA A 421 -8.61 3.42 2.04
CA ALA A 421 -8.59 4.71 2.72
C ALA A 421 -9.13 5.83 1.82
N PRO A 422 -10.02 6.70 2.31
CA PRO A 422 -10.52 7.81 1.51
C PRO A 422 -9.41 8.83 1.29
N SER A 423 -9.15 9.18 0.04
CA SER A 423 -8.10 10.13 -0.33
C SER A 423 -8.37 10.86 -1.65
N LEU A 424 -7.75 12.04 -1.79
CA LEU A 424 -7.61 12.78 -3.04
C LEU A 424 -6.14 12.93 -3.45
N THR A 425 -5.27 12.10 -2.89
CA THR A 425 -3.86 11.97 -3.26
C THR A 425 -3.56 10.47 -3.39
N LEU A 426 -3.60 10.00 -4.63
CA LEU A 426 -3.51 8.59 -4.98
C LEU A 426 -2.07 8.29 -5.42
N GLY A 427 -1.28 7.68 -4.54
CA GLY A 427 0.12 7.38 -4.83
C GLY A 427 0.27 6.23 -5.82
N CYS A 428 1.10 6.36 -6.85
CA CYS A 428 1.25 5.37 -7.94
C CYS A 428 2.40 4.38 -7.73
N GLY A 429 2.97 4.29 -6.53
CA GLY A 429 4.07 3.38 -6.22
C GLY A 429 5.30 3.59 -7.11
N SER A 430 6.23 2.64 -7.07
CA SER A 430 7.48 2.73 -7.82
C SER A 430 7.26 2.73 -9.35
N TRP A 431 6.18 2.11 -9.85
CA TRP A 431 5.83 2.12 -11.27
C TRP A 431 5.51 3.53 -11.78
N GLY A 432 4.85 4.36 -10.97
CA GLY A 432 4.59 5.77 -11.27
C GLY A 432 5.68 6.72 -10.77
N GLY A 433 6.85 6.22 -10.33
CA GLY A 433 7.91 7.04 -9.76
C GLY A 433 7.53 7.70 -8.43
N ASN A 434 6.72 7.03 -7.60
CA ASN A 434 6.27 7.53 -6.30
C ASN A 434 6.78 6.67 -5.14
N SER A 435 6.93 7.31 -3.97
CA SER A 435 7.33 6.68 -2.70
C SER A 435 6.21 5.86 -2.03
N VAL A 436 4.96 6.04 -2.48
CA VAL A 436 3.77 5.39 -1.92
C VAL A 436 2.85 4.89 -3.03
N SER A 437 2.29 3.69 -2.85
CA SER A 437 1.29 3.06 -3.73
C SER A 437 -0.14 3.17 -3.19
N GLU A 438 -0.30 3.79 -2.02
CA GLU A 438 -1.56 3.81 -1.28
C GLU A 438 -2.35 5.10 -1.53
N ASN A 439 -3.59 5.08 -1.06
CA ASN A 439 -4.35 6.30 -0.84
C ASN A 439 -3.74 7.04 0.37
N VAL A 440 -3.16 8.22 0.12
CA VAL A 440 -2.46 8.98 1.16
C VAL A 440 -3.45 9.42 2.25
N GLY A 441 -2.98 9.45 3.49
CA GLY A 441 -3.78 9.66 4.70
C GLY A 441 -2.88 9.86 5.92
N VAL A 442 -3.47 9.89 7.12
CA VAL A 442 -2.78 10.33 8.36
C VAL A 442 -1.49 9.57 8.68
N LYS A 443 -1.40 8.27 8.37
CA LYS A 443 -0.20 7.46 8.65
C LYS A 443 1.05 7.96 7.91
N HIS A 444 0.86 8.62 6.76
CA HIS A 444 1.94 9.11 5.92
C HIS A 444 2.48 10.47 6.38
N LEU A 445 1.79 11.11 7.33
CA LEU A 445 2.15 12.40 7.90
C LEU A 445 2.64 12.28 9.35
N LEU A 446 3.11 11.10 9.74
CA LEU A 446 3.64 10.82 11.07
C LEU A 446 4.98 10.10 10.96
N ASN A 447 5.92 10.49 11.82
CA ASN A 447 7.05 9.66 12.17
C ASN A 447 6.63 8.69 13.29
N VAL A 448 7.07 7.43 13.19
CA VAL A 448 6.83 6.42 14.23
C VAL A 448 8.14 6.08 14.91
N LYS A 449 8.31 6.58 16.13
CA LYS A 449 9.47 6.30 16.98
C LYS A 449 9.26 4.97 17.69
N THR A 450 10.17 4.02 17.47
CA THR A 450 10.18 2.73 18.16
C THR A 450 11.07 2.82 19.40
N VAL A 451 10.47 2.64 20.58
CA VAL A 451 11.16 2.53 21.87
C VAL A 451 11.26 1.05 22.21
N ALA A 452 12.49 0.55 22.36
CA ALA A 452 12.76 -0.84 22.68
C ALA A 452 13.48 -0.94 24.03
N GLU A 453 12.86 -1.63 24.97
CA GLU A 453 13.44 -1.99 26.26
C GLU A 453 14.18 -3.32 26.14
N ARG A 454 15.22 -3.51 26.97
CA ARG A 454 15.92 -4.79 27.03
C ARG A 454 14.94 -5.89 27.46
N ARG A 455 14.88 -6.97 26.67
CA ARG A 455 14.37 -8.28 27.07
C ARG A 455 15.51 -9.27 26.96
N GLU A 456 15.66 -10.12 27.97
CA GLU A 456 16.71 -11.13 27.95
C GLU A 456 16.34 -12.26 27.00
N ASN A 457 17.36 -12.91 26.43
CA ASN A 457 17.12 -14.07 25.60
C ASN A 457 16.48 -15.18 26.44
N MET A 458 15.44 -15.80 25.90
CA MET A 458 14.79 -16.96 26.52
C MET A 458 15.82 -18.09 26.69
N LEU A 459 16.17 -18.37 27.95
CA LEU A 459 16.89 -19.59 28.30
C LEU A 459 15.86 -20.72 28.36
N TRP A 460 16.14 -21.81 27.67
CA TRP A 460 15.29 -23.00 27.69
C TRP A 460 16.12 -24.18 28.17
N PHE A 461 15.51 -25.00 29.02
CA PHE A 461 16.09 -26.21 29.54
C PHE A 461 15.21 -27.37 29.11
N ARG A 462 15.71 -28.20 28.20
CA ARG A 462 15.04 -29.45 27.83
C ARG A 462 15.59 -30.57 28.70
N ALA A 463 14.79 -30.99 29.68
CA ALA A 463 15.11 -32.12 30.54
C ALA A 463 15.06 -33.44 29.75
N PRO A 464 15.91 -34.44 30.08
CA PRO A 464 15.71 -35.80 29.62
C PRO A 464 14.32 -36.32 30.01
N GLU A 465 13.71 -37.16 29.17
CA GLU A 465 12.38 -37.72 29.43
C GLU A 465 12.36 -38.60 30.69
N LYS A 466 13.42 -39.40 30.91
CA LYS A 466 13.62 -40.20 32.12
C LYS A 466 15.09 -40.19 32.56
N VAL A 467 15.33 -40.17 33.87
CA VAL A 467 16.68 -40.25 34.47
C VAL A 467 16.69 -41.31 35.57
N TYR A 468 17.54 -42.32 35.42
CA TYR A 468 17.71 -43.41 36.39
C TYR A 468 19.03 -43.25 37.14
N PHE A 469 19.01 -43.23 38.48
CA PHE A 469 20.19 -43.03 39.32
C PHE A 469 20.16 -43.91 40.58
N LYS A 470 21.34 -44.13 41.21
CA LYS A 470 21.65 -45.05 42.33
C LYS A 470 21.97 -46.51 41.94
N LYS A 471 22.68 -47.21 42.84
CA LYS A 471 23.09 -48.60 42.66
C LYS A 471 21.87 -49.49 42.41
N GLY A 472 21.93 -50.31 41.35
CA GLY A 472 20.84 -51.21 40.95
C GLY A 472 19.87 -50.64 39.92
N CYS A 473 20.01 -49.38 39.48
CA CYS A 473 19.09 -48.79 38.50
C CYS A 473 19.28 -49.31 37.07
N LEU A 474 20.47 -49.75 36.68
CA LEU A 474 20.79 -50.09 35.29
C LEU A 474 19.92 -51.25 34.74
N PRO A 475 19.74 -52.38 35.43
CA PRO A 475 18.84 -53.44 34.94
C PRO A 475 17.39 -52.98 34.81
N VAL A 476 16.92 -52.11 35.71
CA VAL A 476 15.57 -51.53 35.67
C VAL A 476 15.41 -50.62 34.45
N ALA A 477 16.41 -49.76 34.19
CA ALA A 477 16.40 -48.87 33.04
C ALA A 477 16.45 -49.63 31.70
N LEU A 478 17.28 -50.67 31.61
CA LEU A 478 17.39 -51.48 30.40
C LEU A 478 16.18 -52.38 30.16
N ASP A 479 15.42 -52.73 31.20
CA ASP A 479 14.20 -53.54 31.06
C ASP A 479 13.16 -52.86 30.16
N GLU A 480 13.04 -51.53 30.29
CA GLU A 480 12.11 -50.73 29.48
C GLU A 480 12.38 -50.84 27.98
N LEU A 481 13.62 -51.12 27.56
CA LEU A 481 13.95 -51.29 26.14
C LEU A 481 13.08 -52.38 25.51
N GLY A 482 12.86 -53.49 26.22
CA GLY A 482 11.99 -54.57 25.78
C GLY A 482 10.53 -54.35 26.19
N THR A 483 10.29 -54.08 27.47
CA THR A 483 8.94 -54.15 28.06
C THR A 483 8.08 -52.93 27.78
N VAL A 484 8.68 -51.78 27.48
CA VAL A 484 7.97 -50.51 27.23
C VAL A 484 8.21 -50.03 25.79
N MET A 485 9.46 -50.06 25.33
CA MET A 485 9.86 -49.46 24.06
C MET A 485 9.86 -50.44 22.88
N GLY A 486 9.71 -51.76 23.12
CA GLY A 486 9.61 -52.79 22.10
C GLY A 486 10.82 -52.89 21.16
N LYS A 487 12.01 -52.53 21.65
CA LYS A 487 13.27 -52.52 20.88
C LYS A 487 13.77 -53.93 20.63
N LYS A 488 14.36 -54.14 19.45
CA LYS A 488 14.79 -55.46 18.95
C LYS A 488 16.26 -55.49 18.55
N LYS A 489 16.87 -54.34 18.24
CA LYS A 489 18.26 -54.22 17.79
C LYS A 489 18.98 -53.04 18.45
N ALA A 490 19.88 -53.33 19.37
CA ALA A 490 20.67 -52.34 20.09
C ALA A 490 22.08 -52.15 19.51
N PHE A 491 22.44 -50.92 19.17
CA PHE A 491 23.80 -50.56 18.78
C PHE A 491 24.52 -49.88 19.94
N ILE A 492 25.54 -50.54 20.48
CA ILE A 492 26.31 -50.03 21.62
C ILE A 492 27.50 -49.22 21.11
N VAL A 493 27.68 -48.01 21.63
CA VAL A 493 28.81 -47.12 21.32
C VAL A 493 29.65 -46.91 22.57
N THR A 494 30.92 -47.29 22.53
CA THR A 494 31.84 -47.24 23.68
C THR A 494 33.30 -47.06 23.22
N ASP A 495 34.22 -46.83 24.17
CA ASP A 495 35.66 -46.86 23.90
C ASP A 495 36.28 -48.27 24.06
N GLN A 496 37.51 -48.43 23.57
CA GLN A 496 38.22 -49.71 23.57
C GLN A 496 38.54 -50.21 24.98
N PHE A 497 38.79 -49.31 25.93
CA PHE A 497 39.16 -49.67 27.29
C PHE A 497 37.94 -50.27 28.01
N LEU A 498 36.79 -49.63 27.92
CA LEU A 498 35.55 -50.13 28.52
C LEU A 498 35.14 -51.48 27.93
N TYR A 499 35.30 -51.63 26.62
CA TYR A 499 35.00 -52.87 25.93
C TYR A 499 35.94 -54.02 26.34
N LYS A 500 37.28 -53.81 26.27
CA LYS A 500 38.28 -54.86 26.56
C LYS A 500 38.27 -55.31 28.02
N ASN A 501 37.92 -54.41 28.95
CA ASN A 501 37.79 -54.75 30.37
C ASN A 501 36.42 -55.35 30.74
N GLY A 502 35.54 -55.55 29.75
CA GLY A 502 34.23 -56.20 29.96
C GLY A 502 33.18 -55.32 30.63
N TYR A 503 33.36 -54.00 30.70
CA TYR A 503 32.39 -53.10 31.34
C TYR A 503 31.07 -52.97 30.57
N THR A 504 31.02 -53.38 29.30
CA THR A 504 29.79 -53.48 28.51
C THR A 504 28.93 -54.70 28.86
N LYS A 505 29.49 -55.70 29.55
CA LYS A 505 28.82 -56.97 29.89
C LYS A 505 27.49 -56.76 30.62
N CYS A 506 27.46 -55.84 31.58
CA CYS A 506 26.25 -55.55 32.35
C CYS A 506 25.09 -55.03 31.49
N VAL A 507 25.37 -54.50 30.30
CA VAL A 507 24.36 -54.10 29.31
C VAL A 507 24.07 -55.25 28.35
N THR A 508 25.09 -55.87 27.76
CA THR A 508 24.90 -56.97 26.78
C THR A 508 24.17 -58.15 27.38
N ASP A 509 24.55 -58.58 28.59
CA ASP A 509 23.92 -59.74 29.26
C ASP A 509 22.42 -59.46 29.53
N LYS A 510 22.05 -58.20 29.80
CA LYS A 510 20.65 -57.79 29.97
C LYS A 510 19.92 -57.74 28.63
N LEU A 511 20.54 -57.23 27.57
CA LEU A 511 19.96 -57.25 26.22
C LEU A 511 19.72 -58.68 25.73
N ASP A 512 20.68 -59.59 25.94
CA ASP A 512 20.55 -61.01 25.66
C ASP A 512 19.37 -61.64 26.41
N SER A 513 19.21 -61.31 27.70
CA SER A 513 18.08 -61.80 28.50
C SER A 513 16.71 -61.30 28.01
N LEU A 514 16.69 -60.16 27.30
CA LEU A 514 15.49 -59.58 26.70
C LEU A 514 15.28 -60.05 25.24
N GLY A 515 16.21 -60.84 24.68
CA GLY A 515 16.19 -61.25 23.28
C GLY A 515 16.47 -60.12 22.28
N ILE A 516 17.11 -59.03 22.73
CA ILE A 516 17.45 -57.88 21.89
C ILE A 516 18.81 -58.14 21.23
N MET A 517 18.83 -58.26 19.90
CA MET A 517 20.08 -58.42 19.15
C MET A 517 20.95 -57.19 19.37
N HIS A 518 22.25 -57.37 19.57
CA HIS A 518 23.14 -56.24 19.76
C HIS A 518 24.48 -56.37 19.03
N THR A 519 25.05 -55.22 18.69
CA THR A 519 26.44 -55.10 18.25
C THR A 519 27.12 -53.97 18.99
N THR A 520 28.46 -53.92 18.97
CA THR A 520 29.22 -52.90 19.71
C THR A 520 30.28 -52.26 18.82
N PHE A 521 30.13 -50.95 18.61
CA PHE A 521 31.20 -50.11 18.10
C PHE A 521 32.05 -49.60 19.27
N TYR A 522 33.23 -50.17 19.41
CA TYR A 522 34.14 -49.89 20.53
C TYR A 522 35.34 -48.99 20.14
N ASN A 523 35.35 -48.44 18.93
CA ASN A 523 36.47 -47.64 18.41
C ASN A 523 36.33 -46.14 18.67
N VAL A 524 35.64 -45.75 19.75
CA VAL A 524 35.53 -44.33 20.14
C VAL A 524 36.82 -43.88 20.82
N ALA A 525 37.52 -42.93 20.19
CA ALA A 525 38.68 -42.26 20.78
C ALA A 525 38.26 -41.15 21.78
N PRO A 526 39.12 -40.78 22.74
CA PRO A 526 39.02 -39.50 23.43
C PRO A 526 38.95 -38.36 22.40
N ASP A 527 38.07 -37.38 22.63
CA ASP A 527 37.74 -36.31 21.66
C ASP A 527 37.43 -36.85 20.24
N PRO A 528 36.29 -37.55 20.06
CA PRO A 528 36.01 -38.31 18.84
C PRO A 528 35.97 -37.41 17.60
N THR A 529 36.62 -37.86 16.53
CA THR A 529 36.63 -37.17 15.24
C THR A 529 35.37 -37.47 14.43
N LEU A 530 35.06 -36.60 13.45
CA LEU A 530 33.98 -36.88 12.48
C LEU A 530 34.22 -38.16 11.69
N ALA A 531 35.49 -38.54 11.46
CA ALA A 531 35.83 -39.81 10.81
C ALA A 531 35.37 -41.02 11.65
N CYS A 532 35.60 -40.99 12.96
CA CYS A 532 35.11 -42.01 13.90
C CYS A 532 33.58 -42.11 13.87
N ALA A 533 32.87 -40.96 13.87
CA ALA A 533 31.41 -40.96 13.76
C ALA A 533 30.92 -41.51 12.42
N LYS A 534 31.59 -41.19 11.30
CA LYS A 534 31.27 -41.75 9.97
C LYS A 534 31.44 -43.27 9.91
N GLU A 535 32.51 -43.79 10.51
CA GLU A 535 32.76 -45.24 10.60
C GLU A 535 31.66 -45.94 11.42
N GLY A 536 31.33 -45.42 12.59
CA GLY A 536 30.24 -45.96 13.42
C GLY A 536 28.88 -45.85 12.72
N THR A 537 28.62 -44.76 11.99
CA THR A 537 27.39 -44.59 11.20
C THR A 537 27.30 -45.66 10.09
N ALA A 538 28.40 -45.96 9.41
CA ALA A 538 28.43 -47.03 8.40
C ALA A 538 28.11 -48.40 9.02
N ALA A 539 28.64 -48.69 10.22
CA ALA A 539 28.32 -49.89 10.97
C ALA A 539 26.85 -49.92 11.43
N MET A 540 26.26 -48.78 11.84
CA MET A 540 24.83 -48.68 12.15
C MET A 540 23.97 -48.98 10.92
N ARG A 541 24.32 -48.44 9.74
CA ARG A 541 23.59 -48.71 8.48
C ARG A 541 23.59 -50.18 8.09
N LEU A 542 24.67 -50.91 8.37
CA LEU A 542 24.74 -52.35 8.13
C LEU A 542 23.93 -53.17 9.15
N PHE A 543 23.86 -52.71 10.40
CA PHE A 543 23.19 -53.44 11.48
C PHE A 543 21.69 -53.13 11.59
N GLU A 544 21.28 -51.93 11.17
CA GLU A 544 19.92 -51.38 11.25
C GLU A 544 19.35 -51.41 12.70
N PRO A 545 19.99 -50.70 13.66
CA PRO A 545 19.49 -50.64 15.02
C PRO A 545 18.20 -49.84 15.15
N ASP A 546 17.37 -50.20 16.12
CA ASP A 546 16.20 -49.42 16.56
C ASP A 546 16.43 -48.72 17.91
N VAL A 547 17.59 -48.95 18.54
CA VAL A 547 18.06 -48.21 19.72
C VAL A 547 19.60 -48.09 19.73
N ILE A 548 20.09 -46.93 20.15
CA ILE A 548 21.52 -46.65 20.32
C ILE A 548 21.81 -46.48 21.82
N ILE A 549 22.79 -47.20 22.34
CA ILE A 549 23.18 -47.16 23.75
C ILE A 549 24.64 -46.69 23.83
N ALA A 550 24.86 -45.51 24.41
CA ALA A 550 26.20 -45.03 24.69
C ALA A 550 26.65 -45.50 26.08
N ILE A 551 27.81 -46.14 26.17
CA ILE A 551 28.41 -46.56 27.44
C ILE A 551 29.75 -45.85 27.60
N GLY A 552 29.89 -45.08 28.68
CA GLY A 552 31.10 -44.33 28.99
C GLY A 552 30.85 -42.86 29.27
N GLY A 553 31.91 -42.06 29.17
CA GLY A 553 31.87 -40.62 29.42
C GLY A 553 31.43 -39.78 28.21
N GLY A 554 31.80 -38.49 28.22
CA GLY A 554 31.41 -37.53 27.19
C GLY A 554 31.76 -37.96 25.76
N SER A 555 32.91 -38.61 25.55
CA SER A 555 33.36 -39.05 24.22
C SER A 555 32.42 -40.09 23.60
N ALA A 556 32.04 -41.14 24.32
CA ALA A 556 31.10 -42.16 23.84
C ALA A 556 29.72 -41.56 23.55
N MET A 557 29.24 -40.67 24.42
CA MET A 557 27.95 -40.00 24.24
C MET A 557 27.93 -39.04 23.05
N VAL A 558 29.01 -38.28 22.84
CA VAL A 558 29.12 -37.36 21.69
C VAL A 558 29.18 -38.15 20.39
N ALA A 559 30.02 -39.18 20.33
CA ALA A 559 30.13 -40.05 19.16
C ALA A 559 28.78 -40.68 18.80
N ALA A 560 28.08 -41.26 19.79
CA ALA A 560 26.77 -41.86 19.60
C ALA A 560 25.71 -40.88 19.07
N LYS A 561 25.70 -39.63 19.56
CA LYS A 561 24.76 -38.60 19.09
C LYS A 561 25.03 -38.21 17.64
N ILE A 562 26.30 -38.06 17.25
CA ILE A 562 26.66 -37.74 15.86
C ILE A 562 26.28 -38.91 14.95
N MET A 563 26.61 -40.14 15.34
CA MET A 563 26.24 -41.34 14.59
C MET A 563 24.73 -41.47 14.43
N TRP A 564 23.98 -41.22 15.49
CA TRP A 564 22.51 -41.24 15.48
C TRP A 564 21.95 -40.24 14.46
N VAL A 565 22.39 -38.99 14.51
CA VAL A 565 21.94 -37.95 13.56
C VAL A 565 22.28 -38.33 12.12
N MET A 566 23.50 -38.80 11.85
CA MET A 566 23.92 -39.19 10.50
C MET A 566 23.26 -40.48 9.99
N TYR A 567 22.73 -41.30 10.90
CA TYR A 567 21.98 -42.53 10.59
C TYR A 567 20.52 -42.22 10.25
N GLU A 568 19.82 -41.46 11.10
CA GLU A 568 18.40 -41.10 10.90
C GLU A 568 18.20 -40.01 9.84
N HIS A 569 19.15 -39.08 9.73
CA HIS A 569 19.12 -37.94 8.81
C HIS A 569 20.35 -37.94 7.90
N PRO A 570 20.45 -38.90 6.95
CA PRO A 570 21.57 -38.97 6.02
C PRO A 570 21.73 -37.73 5.14
N GLU A 571 20.67 -36.93 4.98
CA GLU A 571 20.63 -35.65 4.28
C GLU A 571 21.27 -34.48 5.06
N ALA A 572 21.47 -34.61 6.37
CA ALA A 572 21.96 -33.52 7.20
C ALA A 572 23.47 -33.30 7.01
N ASP A 573 23.87 -32.06 6.68
CA ASP A 573 25.29 -31.68 6.65
C ASP A 573 25.80 -31.39 8.06
N PHE A 574 26.71 -32.24 8.53
CA PHE A 574 27.31 -32.10 9.86
C PHE A 574 28.12 -30.82 10.04
N LEU A 575 28.74 -30.30 8.98
CA LEU A 575 29.50 -29.06 9.07
C LEU A 575 28.59 -27.86 9.31
N ASP A 576 27.41 -27.86 8.67
CA ASP A 576 26.38 -26.84 8.92
C ASP A 576 25.84 -26.95 10.35
N MET A 577 25.63 -28.17 10.85
CA MET A 577 25.23 -28.42 12.24
C MET A 577 26.27 -27.99 13.27
N ALA A 578 27.56 -28.08 12.92
CA ALA A 578 28.70 -27.75 13.77
C ALA A 578 29.07 -26.26 13.77
N MET A 579 28.40 -25.42 12.97
CA MET A 579 28.63 -23.99 12.96
C MET A 579 28.46 -23.39 14.36
N ARG A 580 29.40 -22.53 14.77
CA ARG A 580 29.30 -21.82 16.05
C ARG A 580 28.20 -20.77 15.95
N PHE A 581 27.31 -20.73 16.92
CA PHE A 581 26.17 -19.81 16.95
C PHE A 581 26.25 -18.91 18.20
N MET A 582 25.82 -17.66 18.02
CA MET A 582 25.58 -16.73 19.13
C MET A 582 24.22 -16.97 19.81
N ASP A 583 23.23 -17.47 19.07
CA ASP A 583 21.90 -17.86 19.58
C ASP A 583 21.53 -19.23 18.99
N ILE A 584 21.36 -20.23 19.86
CA ILE A 584 21.05 -21.61 19.46
C ILE A 584 19.73 -21.75 18.70
N ARG A 585 18.82 -20.77 18.81
CA ARG A 585 17.50 -20.77 18.16
C ARG A 585 17.53 -20.23 16.73
N LYS A 586 18.57 -19.49 16.36
CA LYS A 586 18.69 -18.82 15.05
C LYS A 586 19.69 -19.55 14.16
N ARG A 587 19.69 -20.88 14.25
CA ARG A 587 20.49 -21.73 13.37
C ARG A 587 19.93 -21.61 11.95
N ILE A 588 20.82 -21.47 10.99
CA ILE A 588 20.48 -21.28 9.57
C ILE A 588 20.21 -22.64 8.90
N TYR A 589 20.59 -23.75 9.56
CA TYR A 589 20.51 -25.11 9.05
C TYR A 589 19.26 -25.85 9.53
#